data_AF-A0A9Q3QBM7-F1
#
_entry.id   AF-A0A9Q3QBM7-F1
#
_cell.length_a   1.000
_cell.length_b   1.000
_cell.length_c   1.000
_cell.angle_alpha   90.00
_cell.angle_beta   90.00
_cell.angle_gamma   90.00
#
_symmetry.space_group_name_H-M   'P 1'
#
loop_
_entity.id
_entity.type
_entity.pdbx_description
1 polymer ?
#
loop_
_entity_poly.entity_id
_entity_poly.type
_entity_poly.pdbx_seq_one_letter_code
_entity_poly.pdbx_strand_id
1 'polypeptide(L)'
;MEIIRGINMIKDDFKLPDRLVTARFNTLFTKSAHRWYIKLRQAHGHQSWTWWKTQLINKLANDSWRVKVETAFESARFHADKDKASPWFCQKKDRLTALYPDMSEFMIHRMILRQCGGDLDLSVKSRTSEQSSEEDIIKILE
;
A
#
# COMPACT_ATOMS: atom_id res chain seq x y z
N MET A 1 -3.65 3.46 0.44
CA MET A 1 -4.87 2.70 0.05
C MET A 1 -5.56 2.05 1.25
N GLU A 2 -4.81 1.52 2.23
CA GLU A 2 -5.33 1.00 3.51
C GLU A 2 -6.44 1.84 4.17
N ILE A 3 -6.31 3.17 4.24
CA ILE A 3 -7.36 4.06 4.76
C ILE A 3 -8.67 3.96 3.95
N ILE A 4 -8.59 3.92 2.61
CA ILE A 4 -9.76 3.77 1.75
C ILE A 4 -10.37 2.37 1.91
N ARG A 5 -9.53 1.33 2.02
CA ARG A 5 -9.95 -0.04 2.28
C ARG A 5 -10.69 -0.16 3.62
N GLY A 6 -10.13 0.37 4.70
CA GLY A 6 -10.77 0.40 6.01
C GLY A 6 -12.10 1.15 6.01
N ILE A 7 -12.18 2.28 5.30
CA ILE A 7 -13.45 3.01 5.14
C ILE A 7 -14.47 2.19 4.35
N ASN A 8 -14.06 1.50 3.28
CA ASN A 8 -14.95 0.62 2.52
C ASN A 8 -15.49 -0.53 3.41
N MET A 9 -14.63 -1.19 4.18
CA MET A 9 -15.06 -2.25 5.10
C MET A 9 -16.11 -1.75 6.09
N ILE A 10 -15.86 -0.63 6.77
CA ILE A 10 -16.83 -0.04 7.70
C ILE A 10 -18.14 0.35 6.99
N LYS A 11 -18.03 0.92 5.79
CA LYS A 11 -19.21 1.29 5.00
C LYS A 11 -20.04 0.06 4.64
N ASP A 12 -19.40 -1.05 4.30
CA ASP A 12 -20.04 -2.30 3.87
C ASP A 12 -20.63 -3.07 5.05
N ASP A 13 -19.93 -3.12 6.19
CA ASP A 13 -20.35 -3.80 7.42
C ASP A 13 -21.59 -3.12 8.03
N PHE A 14 -21.58 -1.78 8.08
CA PHE A 14 -22.65 -1.00 8.70
C PHE A 14 -23.65 -0.40 7.69
N LYS A 15 -23.54 -0.75 6.41
CA LYS A 15 -24.37 -0.21 5.30
C LYS A 15 -24.51 1.32 5.34
N LEU A 16 -23.41 2.01 5.62
CA LEU A 16 -23.44 3.46 5.86
C LEU A 16 -23.70 4.23 4.56
N PRO A 17 -24.63 5.20 4.57
CA PRO A 17 -24.78 6.15 3.47
C PRO A 17 -23.55 7.07 3.38
N ASP A 18 -23.22 7.51 2.16
CA ASP A 18 -22.04 8.32 1.86
C ASP A 18 -21.92 9.59 2.72
N ARG A 19 -23.06 10.20 3.05
CA ARG A 19 -23.12 11.37 3.93
C ARG A 19 -22.54 11.10 5.32
N LEU A 20 -22.76 9.91 5.89
CA LEU A 20 -22.26 9.55 7.22
C LEU A 20 -20.78 9.20 7.17
N VAL A 21 -20.34 8.50 6.13
CA VAL A 21 -18.92 8.22 5.88
C VAL A 21 -18.13 9.54 5.79
N THR A 22 -18.62 10.49 4.98
CA THR A 22 -17.93 11.77 4.79
C THR A 22 -18.01 12.69 6.01
N ALA A 23 -19.08 12.62 6.81
CA ALA A 23 -19.17 13.34 8.08
C ALA A 23 -18.11 12.86 9.09
N ARG A 24 -17.78 11.57 9.09
CA ARG A 24 -16.72 10.99 9.94
C ARG A 24 -15.32 11.50 9.59
N PHE A 25 -15.08 12.06 8.41
CA PHE A 25 -13.77 12.67 8.10
C PHE A 25 -13.44 13.83 9.03
N ASN A 26 -14.46 14.50 9.55
CA ASN A 26 -14.29 15.56 10.53
C ASN A 26 -13.62 15.05 11.82
N THR A 27 -13.84 13.78 12.19
CA THR A 27 -13.23 13.14 13.37
C THR A 27 -12.02 12.29 13.03
N LEU A 28 -11.95 11.73 11.82
CA LEU A 28 -10.86 10.83 11.40
C LEU A 28 -9.61 11.60 10.95
N PHE A 29 -9.77 12.74 10.28
CA PHE A 29 -8.63 13.53 9.85
C PHE A 29 -8.20 14.49 10.95
N THR A 30 -6.89 14.63 11.12
CA THR A 30 -6.28 15.53 12.07
C THR A 30 -5.38 16.55 11.37
N LYS A 31 -5.15 17.71 12.01
CA LYS A 31 -4.20 18.76 11.58
C LYS A 31 -4.37 19.18 10.11
N SER A 32 -3.38 18.88 9.26
CA SER A 32 -3.34 19.30 7.85
C SER A 32 -4.36 18.56 6.98
N ALA A 33 -4.61 17.28 7.26
CA ALA A 33 -5.63 16.50 6.56
C ALA A 33 -7.04 17.03 6.86
N HIS A 34 -7.28 17.43 8.12
CA HIS A 34 -8.55 18.03 8.53
C HIS A 34 -8.82 19.35 7.81
N ARG A 35 -7.83 20.26 7.80
CA ARG A 35 -7.93 21.54 7.07
C ARG A 35 -8.17 21.36 5.58
N TRP A 36 -7.49 20.38 4.96
CA TRP A 36 -7.72 20.03 3.56
C TRP A 36 -9.16 19.57 3.31
N TYR A 37 -9.69 18.68 4.15
CA TYR A 37 -11.07 18.21 4.07
C TYR A 37 -12.08 19.36 4.20
N ILE A 38 -11.95 20.23 5.20
CA ILE A 38 -12.87 21.36 5.42
C ILE A 38 -12.89 22.28 4.20
N LYS A 39 -11.72 22.66 3.66
CA LYS A 39 -11.61 23.51 2.48
C LYS A 39 -12.31 22.88 1.26
N LEU A 40 -12.09 21.59 1.04
CA LEU A 40 -12.67 20.87 -0.10
C LEU A 40 -14.19 20.70 0.05
N ARG A 41 -14.67 20.45 1.27
CA ARG A 41 -16.09 20.35 1.60
C ARG A 41 -16.82 21.67 1.43
N GLN A 42 -16.20 22.79 1.82
CA GLN A 42 -16.75 24.13 1.62
C GLN A 42 -16.88 24.49 0.14
N ALA A 43 -15.88 24.14 -0.68
CA ALA A 43 -15.87 24.46 -2.11
C ALA A 43 -16.85 23.61 -2.95
N HIS A 44 -16.99 22.32 -2.64
CA HIS A 44 -17.76 21.38 -3.48
C HIS A 44 -19.04 20.85 -2.83
N GLY A 45 -19.34 21.27 -1.59
CA GLY A 45 -20.56 20.87 -0.89
C GLY A 45 -20.60 19.38 -0.55
N HIS A 46 -21.81 18.80 -0.55
CA HIS A 46 -22.02 17.38 -0.28
C HIS A 46 -21.71 16.57 -1.53
N GLN A 47 -20.80 15.61 -1.41
CA GLN A 47 -20.33 14.79 -2.53
C GLN A 47 -20.39 13.30 -2.18
N SER A 48 -20.47 12.45 -3.20
CA SER A 48 -20.50 10.99 -3.05
C SER A 48 -19.17 10.44 -2.51
N TRP A 49 -19.22 9.24 -1.93
CA TRP A 49 -18.01 8.56 -1.47
C TRP A 49 -17.06 8.27 -2.63
N THR A 50 -17.59 7.94 -3.81
CA THR A 50 -16.78 7.76 -5.03
C THR A 50 -15.97 9.00 -5.36
N TRP A 51 -16.56 10.19 -5.29
CA TRP A 51 -15.83 11.44 -5.51
C TRP A 51 -14.74 11.66 -4.45
N TRP A 52 -15.05 11.42 -3.17
CA TRP A 52 -14.08 11.55 -2.09
C TRP A 52 -12.92 10.56 -2.19
N LYS A 53 -13.16 9.32 -2.66
CA LYS A 53 -12.09 8.36 -2.96
C LYS A 53 -11.11 8.94 -3.97
N THR A 54 -11.60 9.51 -5.07
CA THR A 54 -10.76 10.15 -6.08
C THR A 54 -9.93 11.30 -5.48
N GLN A 55 -10.52 12.14 -4.65
CA GLN A 55 -9.78 13.24 -4.01
C GLN A 55 -8.72 12.74 -3.02
N LEU A 56 -9.01 11.68 -2.28
CA LEU A 56 -8.05 11.04 -1.37
C LEU A 56 -6.88 10.42 -2.15
N ILE A 57 -7.17 9.75 -3.26
CA ILE A 57 -6.14 9.20 -4.16
C ILE A 57 -5.29 10.34 -4.72
N ASN A 58 -5.89 11.41 -5.26
CA ASN A 58 -5.15 12.54 -5.79
C ASN A 58 -4.30 13.25 -4.72
N LYS A 59 -4.78 13.31 -3.48
CA LYS A 59 -4.07 13.96 -2.37
C LYS A 59 -2.91 13.11 -1.83
N LEU A 60 -3.11 11.80 -1.71
CA LEU A 60 -2.20 10.89 -1.01
C LEU A 60 -1.30 10.09 -1.97
N ALA A 61 -1.74 9.85 -3.20
CA ALA A 61 -1.07 9.07 -4.23
C ALA A 61 -0.88 9.89 -5.51
N ASN A 62 -0.43 11.14 -5.37
CA ASN A 62 -0.01 11.95 -6.51
C ASN A 62 1.29 11.41 -7.13
N ASP A 63 1.63 11.85 -8.34
CA ASP A 63 2.80 11.39 -9.09
C ASP A 63 4.10 11.51 -8.29
N SER A 64 4.25 12.58 -7.50
CA SER A 64 5.42 12.75 -6.62
C SER A 64 5.51 11.69 -5.52
N TRP A 65 4.38 11.27 -4.94
CA TRP A 65 4.35 10.15 -4.00
C TRP A 65 4.69 8.84 -4.71
N ARG A 66 4.12 8.61 -5.90
CA ARG A 66 4.35 7.41 -6.69
C ARG A 66 5.84 7.24 -6.99
N VAL A 67 6.47 8.28 -7.55
CA VAL A 67 7.91 8.30 -7.84
C VAL A 67 8.73 8.04 -6.57
N LYS A 68 8.39 8.67 -5.44
CA LYS A 68 9.09 8.44 -4.17
C LYS A 68 9.00 6.99 -3.70
N VAL A 69 7.83 6.36 -3.79
CA VAL A 69 7.64 4.96 -3.37
C VAL A 69 8.33 3.99 -4.34
N GLU A 70 8.27 4.24 -5.66
CA GLU A 70 8.98 3.48 -6.69
C GLU A 70 10.50 3.55 -6.46
N THR A 71 11.08 4.74 -6.32
CA THR A 71 12.51 4.91 -6.02
C THR A 71 12.91 4.25 -4.70
N ALA A 72 12.08 4.36 -3.66
CA ALA A 72 12.33 3.69 -2.37
C ALA A 72 12.21 2.16 -2.47
N PHE A 73 11.41 1.64 -3.39
CA PHE A 73 11.32 0.21 -3.66
C PHE A 73 12.59 -0.29 -4.37
N GLU A 74 13.01 0.40 -5.44
CA GLU A 74 14.16 0.04 -6.27
C GLU A 74 15.51 0.12 -5.53
N SER A 75 15.66 1.08 -4.62
CA SER A 75 16.90 1.30 -3.87
C SER A 75 17.08 0.37 -2.67
N ALA A 76 16.00 -0.18 -2.10
CA ALA A 76 16.11 -1.03 -0.91
C ALA A 76 16.34 -2.50 -1.29
N ARG A 77 17.61 -2.85 -1.45
CA ARG A 77 18.08 -4.23 -1.58
C ARG A 77 17.95 -4.99 -0.26
N PHE A 78 17.90 -6.31 -0.34
CA PHE A 78 17.97 -7.17 0.85
C PHE A 78 19.44 -7.45 1.20
N HIS A 79 19.78 -7.29 2.47
CA HIS A 79 21.11 -7.56 3.02
C HIS A 79 21.00 -8.53 4.19
N ALA A 80 21.41 -9.80 4.00
CA ALA A 80 21.27 -10.86 5.00
C ALA A 80 22.01 -10.57 6.33
N ASP A 81 23.03 -9.71 6.31
CA ASP A 81 23.80 -9.29 7.48
C ASP A 81 23.11 -8.18 8.29
N LYS A 82 22.13 -7.46 7.71
CA LYS A 82 21.54 -6.24 8.29
C LYS A 82 20.03 -6.31 8.44
N ASP A 83 19.36 -6.96 7.51
CA ASP A 83 17.91 -6.99 7.40
C ASP A 83 17.33 -8.25 8.04
N LYS A 84 16.17 -8.10 8.69
CA LYS A 84 15.34 -9.24 9.07
C LYS A 84 14.39 -9.57 7.94
N ALA A 85 14.38 -10.82 7.49
CA ALA A 85 13.61 -11.30 6.35
C ALA A 85 12.12 -10.90 6.41
N SER A 86 11.42 -11.24 7.50
CA SER A 86 9.98 -10.97 7.64
C SER A 86 9.62 -9.48 7.58
N PRO A 87 10.17 -8.58 8.43
CA PRO A 87 9.86 -7.16 8.36
C PRO A 87 10.22 -6.52 7.03
N TRP A 88 11.33 -6.92 6.42
CA TRP A 88 11.75 -6.43 5.11
C TRP A 88 10.75 -6.85 4.02
N PHE A 89 10.38 -8.14 3.98
CA PHE A 89 9.44 -8.68 3.00
C PHE A 89 8.07 -7.99 3.11
N CYS A 90 7.50 -7.90 4.32
CA CYS A 90 6.22 -7.22 4.55
C CYS A 90 6.26 -5.76 4.10
N GLN A 91 7.33 -5.03 4.43
CA GLN A 91 7.48 -3.64 3.99
C GLN A 91 7.51 -3.51 2.45
N LYS A 92 8.16 -4.45 1.75
CA LYS A 92 8.21 -4.44 0.28
C LYS A 92 6.86 -4.77 -0.34
N LYS A 93 6.16 -5.77 0.20
CA LYS A 93 4.81 -6.13 -0.20
C LYS A 93 3.86 -4.93 -0.05
N ASP A 94 3.86 -4.26 1.09
CA ASP A 94 3.01 -3.08 1.33
C ASP A 94 3.23 -1.97 0.31
N ARG A 95 4.49 -1.70 -0.07
CA ARG A 95 4.83 -0.70 -1.09
C ARG A 95 4.29 -1.09 -2.48
N LEU A 96 4.47 -2.35 -2.88
CA LEU A 96 3.99 -2.85 -4.17
C LEU A 96 2.47 -2.88 -4.24
N THR A 97 1.78 -3.36 -3.20
CA THR A 97 0.32 -3.35 -3.13
C THR A 97 -0.25 -1.92 -3.14
N ALA A 98 0.48 -0.95 -2.58
CA ALA A 98 0.09 0.45 -2.66
C ALA A 98 0.28 1.08 -4.05
N LEU A 99 1.32 0.66 -4.80
CA LEU A 99 1.60 1.14 -6.16
C LEU A 99 0.74 0.45 -7.23
N TYR A 100 0.48 -0.84 -7.05
CA TYR A 100 -0.16 -1.73 -8.02
C TYR A 100 -1.18 -2.63 -7.30
N PRO A 101 -2.36 -2.11 -6.94
CA PRO A 101 -3.35 -2.85 -6.16
C PRO A 101 -3.92 -4.07 -6.89
N ASP A 102 -3.89 -4.08 -8.22
CA ASP A 102 -4.41 -5.17 -9.06
C ASP A 102 -3.31 -6.18 -9.46
N MET A 103 -2.10 -6.05 -8.91
CA MET A 103 -1.00 -6.97 -9.18
C MET A 103 -1.23 -8.31 -8.47
N SER A 104 -1.00 -9.42 -9.18
CA SER A 104 -1.10 -10.74 -8.58
C SER A 104 -0.03 -10.96 -7.51
N GLU A 105 -0.36 -11.77 -6.50
CA GLU A 105 0.54 -12.12 -5.40
C GLU A 105 1.85 -12.72 -5.91
N PHE A 106 1.78 -13.61 -6.90
CA PHE A 106 2.96 -14.15 -7.59
C PHE A 106 3.86 -13.06 -8.19
N MET A 107 3.28 -12.06 -8.86
CA MET A 107 4.06 -10.94 -9.43
C MET A 107 4.68 -10.09 -8.33
N ILE A 108 3.96 -9.84 -7.23
CA ILE A 108 4.49 -9.15 -6.05
C ILE A 108 5.71 -9.90 -5.52
N HIS A 109 5.58 -11.21 -5.27
CA HIS A 109 6.68 -12.05 -4.78
C HIS A 109 7.89 -11.97 -5.72
N ARG A 110 7.68 -12.15 -7.03
CA ARG A 110 8.75 -12.07 -8.02
C ARG A 110 9.47 -10.72 -8.02
N MET A 111 8.75 -9.60 -7.87
CA MET A 111 9.34 -8.27 -7.80
C MET A 111 10.16 -8.07 -6.51
N ILE A 112 9.69 -8.60 -5.38
CA ILE A 112 10.42 -8.57 -4.12
C ILE A 112 11.72 -9.37 -4.24
N LEU A 113 11.65 -10.60 -4.78
CA LEU A 113 12.82 -11.47 -4.91
C LEU A 113 13.89 -10.89 -5.84
N ARG A 114 13.51 -10.13 -6.86
CA ARG A 114 14.47 -9.35 -7.69
C ARG A 114 15.30 -8.34 -6.91
N GLN A 115 14.86 -7.94 -5.71
CA GLN A 115 15.63 -7.06 -4.83
C GLN A 115 16.68 -7.81 -4.00
N CYS A 116 16.65 -9.15 -3.98
CA CYS A 116 17.75 -9.98 -3.51
C CYS A 116 18.82 -9.94 -4.60
N GLY A 117 19.95 -9.28 -4.33
CA GLY A 117 21.06 -9.17 -5.29
C GLY A 117 22.05 -10.34 -5.17
N GLY A 118 22.88 -10.53 -6.19
CA GLY A 118 24.04 -11.43 -6.14
C GLY A 118 23.69 -12.90 -5.95
N ASP A 119 24.48 -13.62 -5.15
CA ASP A 119 24.36 -15.07 -4.93
C ASP A 119 23.04 -15.49 -4.25
N LEU A 120 22.39 -14.56 -3.54
CA LEU A 120 21.06 -14.75 -2.97
C LEU A 120 19.98 -14.85 -4.06
N ASP A 121 20.11 -14.14 -5.18
CA ASP A 121 19.13 -14.18 -6.28
C ASP A 121 19.00 -15.59 -6.87
N LEU A 122 20.12 -16.27 -7.08
CA LEU A 122 20.16 -17.65 -7.59
C LEU A 122 19.68 -18.67 -6.56
N SER A 123 20.07 -18.49 -5.29
CA SER A 123 19.67 -19.37 -4.18
C SER A 123 18.18 -19.28 -3.88
N VAL A 124 17.61 -18.08 -3.97
CA VAL A 124 16.18 -17.84 -3.80
C VAL A 124 15.41 -18.42 -4.98
N LYS A 125 15.78 -18.08 -6.23
CA LYS A 125 15.09 -18.55 -7.44
C LYS A 125 15.05 -20.07 -7.59
N SER A 126 16.09 -20.76 -7.15
CA SER A 126 16.14 -22.23 -7.19
C SER A 126 15.23 -22.90 -6.15
N ARG A 127 14.79 -22.17 -5.12
CA ARG A 127 13.98 -22.68 -4.00
C ARG A 127 12.54 -22.14 -3.99
N THR A 128 12.24 -21.11 -4.78
CA THR A 128 10.90 -20.53 -4.93
C THR A 128 10.23 -20.99 -6.21
N SER A 129 8.96 -21.40 -6.13
CA SER A 129 8.07 -21.70 -7.26
C SER A 129 6.95 -20.65 -7.36
N GLU A 130 6.13 -20.72 -8.41
CA GLU A 130 4.96 -19.83 -8.55
C GLU A 130 3.90 -20.02 -7.44
N GLN A 131 3.99 -21.12 -6.71
CA GLN A 131 3.08 -21.52 -5.63
C GLN A 131 3.67 -21.24 -4.24
N SER A 132 4.88 -20.69 -4.16
CA SER A 132 5.52 -20.41 -2.87
C SER A 132 4.73 -19.37 -2.08
N SER A 133 4.43 -19.72 -0.84
CA SER A 133 3.78 -18.82 0.11
C SER A 133 4.75 -17.74 0.58
N GLU A 134 4.20 -16.70 1.22
CA GLU A 134 5.00 -15.66 1.89
C GLU A 134 5.92 -16.27 2.96
N GLU A 135 5.43 -17.26 3.69
CA GLU A 135 6.16 -17.96 4.75
C GLU A 135 7.35 -18.74 4.20
N ASP A 136 7.15 -19.43 3.06
CA ASP A 136 8.23 -20.14 2.37
C ASP A 136 9.32 -19.17 1.92
N ILE A 137 8.93 -18.03 1.35
CA ILE A 137 9.86 -17.01 0.86
C ILE A 137 10.64 -16.39 2.04
N ILE A 138 9.95 -16.02 3.12
CA ILE A 138 10.59 -15.46 4.31
C ILE A 138 11.61 -16.44 4.89
N LYS A 139 11.27 -17.73 4.99
CA LYS A 139 12.17 -18.76 5.49
C LYS A 139 13.39 -18.99 4.61
N ILE A 140 13.28 -18.78 3.29
CA ILE A 140 14.42 -18.86 2.36
C ILE A 140 15.37 -17.66 2.53
N LEU A 141 14.86 -16.52 3.01
CA LEU A 141 15.63 -15.30 3.24
C LEU A 141 16.32 -15.25 4.62
N GLU A 142 15.97 -16.15 5.54
CA GLU A 142 16.65 -16.38 6.83
C GLU A 142 17.91 -17.24 6.68
#